data_AF-A0A4Y2R659-F1
#
_entry.id   AF-A0A4Y2R659-F1
#
_cell.length_a   1.000
_cell.length_b   1.000
_cell.length_c   1.000
_cell.angle_alpha   90.00
_cell.angle_beta   90.00
_cell.angle_gamma   90.00
#
_symmetry.space_group_name_H-M   'P 1'
#
loop_
_entity.id
_entity.type
_entity.pdbx_description
1 polymer ?
#
loop_
_entity_poly.entity_id
_entity_poly.type
_entity_poly.pdbx_seq_one_letter_code
_entity_poly.pdbx_strand_id
1 'polypeptide(L)'
;MICVDINTRWNRFSAVLERFLEIKSAISKALIDIKEEQILTNVEFETLSAIETGLNPVKIGLEKLCSRKRLFTFIIGELNQQNSEFAKNMICSLVQRISETPNVSLVGLMQYVNFARKYDAASITVDLSHLPNENSFI
;
A
#
# COMPACT_ATOMS: atom_id res chain seq x y z
N MET A 1 10.38 -1.29 -18.87
CA MET A 1 9.49 -0.20 -19.35
C MET A 1 8.25 -0.02 -18.45
N ILE A 2 7.54 -1.10 -18.07
CA ILE A 2 6.31 -1.02 -17.24
C ILE A 2 6.53 -0.42 -15.83
N CYS A 3 7.65 -0.72 -15.14
CA CYS A 3 7.93 -0.16 -13.82
C CYS A 3 8.10 1.37 -13.81
N VAL A 4 8.68 1.95 -14.87
CA VAL A 4 8.94 3.40 -14.94
C VAL A 4 7.63 4.17 -15.14
N ASP A 5 6.74 3.66 -15.99
CA ASP A 5 5.42 4.27 -16.21
C ASP A 5 4.55 4.18 -14.94
N ILE A 6 4.53 3.03 -14.26
CA ILE A 6 3.83 2.87 -12.98
C ILE A 6 4.36 3.84 -11.93
N ASN A 7 5.69 3.92 -11.76
CA ASN A 7 6.30 4.83 -10.79
C ASN A 7 5.96 6.30 -11.09
N THR A 8 5.98 6.68 -12.37
CA THR A 8 5.65 8.06 -12.79
C THR A 8 4.18 8.40 -12.50
N ARG A 9 3.24 7.48 -12.77
CA ARG A 9 1.81 7.70 -12.49
C ARG A 9 1.53 7.81 -11.01
N TRP A 10 2.12 6.93 -10.19
CA TRP A 10 1.97 6.97 -8.73
C TRP A 10 2.55 8.25 -8.13
N ASN A 11 3.75 8.66 -8.57
CA ASN A 11 4.37 9.87 -8.06
C ASN A 11 3.59 11.13 -8.41
N ARG A 12 2.99 11.18 -9.61
CA ARG A 12 2.08 12.28 -9.98
C ARG A 12 0.82 12.30 -9.11
N PHE A 13 0.20 11.13 -8.90
CA PHE A 13 -0.99 11.04 -8.07
C PHE A 13 -0.72 11.47 -6.62
N SER A 14 0.35 10.94 -6.00
CA SER A 14 0.76 11.31 -4.64
C SER A 14 1.02 12.82 -4.52
N ALA A 15 1.76 13.39 -5.47
CA ALA A 15 2.08 14.82 -5.45
C ALA A 15 0.84 15.71 -5.56
N VAL A 16 -0.17 15.32 -6.35
CA VAL A 16 -1.44 16.06 -6.44
C VAL A 16 -2.18 16.01 -5.10
N LEU A 17 -2.21 14.84 -4.45
CA LEU A 17 -2.95 14.64 -3.21
C LEU A 17 -2.28 15.35 -2.02
N GLU A 18 -0.96 15.23 -1.90
CA GLU A 18 -0.12 15.98 -0.95
C GLU A 18 -0.35 17.49 -1.13
N ARG A 19 -0.24 17.99 -2.37
CA ARG A 19 -0.38 19.42 -2.64
C ARG A 19 -1.78 19.94 -2.33
N PHE A 20 -2.82 19.16 -2.63
CA PHE A 20 -4.19 19.52 -2.32
C PHE A 20 -4.41 19.64 -0.79
N LEU A 21 -3.87 18.70 -0.01
CA LEU A 21 -3.94 18.74 1.45
C LEU A 21 -3.18 19.92 2.05
N GLU A 22 -2.03 20.31 1.47
CA GLU A 22 -1.27 21.49 1.90
C GLU A 22 -2.05 22.80 1.74
N ILE A 23 -2.74 22.97 0.61
CA ILE A 23 -3.43 24.22 0.28
C ILE A 23 -4.87 24.29 0.79
N LYS A 24 -5.37 23.24 1.45
CA LYS A 24 -6.78 23.13 1.86
C LYS A 24 -7.26 24.32 2.69
N SER A 25 -6.44 24.83 3.61
CA SER A 25 -6.81 25.96 4.47
C SER A 25 -6.95 27.26 3.68
N ALA A 26 -6.10 27.47 2.67
CA ALA A 26 -6.18 28.61 1.77
C ALA A 26 -7.44 28.54 0.89
N ILE A 27 -7.78 27.35 0.38
CA ILE A 27 -9.03 27.12 -0.37
C ILE A 27 -10.25 27.39 0.51
N SER A 28 -10.30 26.79 1.71
CA SER A 28 -11.42 26.99 2.65
C SER A 28 -11.59 28.46 3.01
N LYS A 29 -10.49 29.20 3.25
CA LYS A 29 -10.55 30.63 3.55
C LYS A 29 -11.08 31.44 2.36
N ALA A 30 -10.58 31.17 1.15
CA ALA A 30 -11.02 31.86 -0.04
C ALA A 30 -12.54 31.66 -0.31
N LEU A 31 -13.04 30.44 -0.09
CA LEU A 31 -14.48 30.13 -0.21
C LEU A 31 -15.32 30.91 0.81
N ILE A 32 -14.85 31.01 2.06
CA ILE A 32 -15.49 31.83 3.09
C ILE A 32 -15.52 33.30 2.68
N ASP A 33 -14.40 33.84 2.17
CA ASP A 33 -14.28 35.25 1.77
C ASP A 33 -15.27 35.61 0.64
N ILE A 34 -15.52 34.69 -0.30
CA ILE A 34 -16.50 34.88 -1.39
C ILE A 34 -17.92 34.42 -1.03
N LYS A 35 -18.15 33.97 0.22
CA LYS A 35 -19.44 33.44 0.73
C LYS A 35 -19.97 32.23 -0.03
N GLU A 36 -19.07 31.41 -0.55
CA GLU A 36 -19.39 30.12 -1.17
C GLU A 36 -19.31 28.98 -0.15
N GLU A 37 -20.02 27.90 -0.44
CA GLU A 37 -20.00 26.70 0.40
C GLU A 37 -18.63 26.00 0.32
N GLN A 38 -18.25 25.30 1.40
CA GLN A 38 -17.03 24.51 1.40
C GLN A 38 -17.17 23.34 0.41
N ILE A 39 -16.11 23.11 -0.39
CA ILE A 39 -16.09 22.02 -1.38
C ILE A 39 -16.06 20.65 -0.70
N LEU A 40 -15.40 20.54 0.45
CA LEU A 40 -15.29 19.33 1.26
C LEU A 40 -15.48 19.67 2.73
N THR A 41 -16.11 18.76 3.44
CA THR A 41 -16.24 18.76 4.90
C THR A 41 -14.93 18.36 5.57
N ASN A 42 -14.79 18.67 6.87
CA ASN A 42 -13.63 18.25 7.64
C ASN A 42 -13.42 16.72 7.64
N VAL A 43 -14.50 15.95 7.68
CA VAL A 43 -14.45 14.47 7.65
C VAL A 43 -13.87 13.96 6.32
N GLU A 44 -14.22 14.60 5.21
CA GLU A 44 -13.67 14.26 3.90
C GLU A 44 -12.18 14.62 3.81
N PHE A 45 -11.74 15.73 4.41
CA PHE A 45 -10.32 16.07 4.50
C PHE A 45 -9.52 15.11 5.41
N GLU A 46 -10.11 14.65 6.52
CA GLU A 46 -9.53 13.61 7.37
C GLU A 46 -9.41 12.29 6.61
N THR A 47 -10.44 11.94 5.82
CA THR A 47 -10.44 10.76 4.96
C THR A 47 -9.34 10.84 3.90
N LEU A 48 -9.17 11.99 3.23
CA LEU A 48 -8.09 12.21 2.27
C LEU A 48 -6.71 12.13 2.92
N SER A 49 -6.56 12.63 4.15
CA SER A 49 -5.31 12.54 4.91
C SER A 49 -5.00 11.07 5.27
N ALA A 50 -6.01 10.30 5.66
CA ALA A 50 -5.86 8.86 5.92
C ALA A 50 -5.50 8.08 4.65
N ILE A 51 -6.06 8.46 3.50
CA ILE A 51 -5.71 7.89 2.18
C ILE A 51 -4.24 8.20 1.87
N GLU A 52 -3.80 9.45 1.97
CA GLU A 52 -2.42 9.86 1.73
C GLU A 52 -1.44 9.02 2.56
N THR A 53 -1.70 8.94 3.87
CA THR A 53 -0.84 8.21 4.80
C THR A 53 -0.84 6.71 4.50
N GLY A 54 -1.98 6.12 4.14
CA GLY A 54 -2.08 4.71 3.75
C GLY A 54 -1.40 4.40 2.41
N LEU A 55 -1.31 5.37 1.49
CA LEU A 55 -0.67 5.18 0.19
C LEU A 55 0.86 5.38 0.24
N ASN A 56 1.38 6.08 1.25
CA ASN A 56 2.81 6.36 1.35
C ASN A 56 3.71 5.10 1.32
N PRO A 57 3.38 4.00 2.02
CA PRO A 57 4.15 2.75 1.90
C PRO A 57 4.20 2.17 0.48
N VAL A 58 3.12 2.35 -0.29
CA VAL A 58 3.06 1.89 -1.69
C VAL A 58 4.00 2.69 -2.57
N LYS A 59 4.05 4.02 -2.40
CA LYS A 59 4.99 4.92 -3.07
C LYS A 59 6.44 4.51 -2.80
N ILE A 60 6.81 4.38 -1.52
CA ILE A 60 8.18 3.98 -1.12
C ILE A 60 8.53 2.59 -1.67
N GLY A 61 7.61 1.64 -1.58
CA GLY A 61 7.79 0.31 -2.14
C GLY A 61 8.10 0.35 -3.63
N LEU A 62 7.30 1.09 -4.41
CA LEU A 62 7.48 1.24 -5.85
C LEU A 62 8.81 1.92 -6.23
N GLU A 63 9.23 2.94 -5.47
CA GLU A 63 10.47 3.67 -5.73
C GLU A 63 11.73 2.87 -5.39
N LYS A 64 11.69 2.07 -4.32
CA LYS A 64 12.88 1.39 -3.77
C LYS A 64 13.00 -0.06 -4.18
N LEU A 65 11.91 -0.74 -4.50
CA LEU A 65 11.87 -2.21 -4.60
C LEU A 65 11.46 -2.64 -6.01
N CYS A 66 12.45 -2.69 -6.91
CA CYS A 66 12.28 -3.28 -8.25
C CYS A 66 11.99 -4.80 -8.23
N SER A 67 12.12 -5.46 -7.09
CA SER A 67 11.71 -6.86 -6.89
C SER A 67 10.31 -6.89 -6.26
N ARG A 68 9.35 -7.43 -7.03
CA ARG A 68 7.94 -7.56 -6.62
C ARG A 68 7.79 -8.26 -5.27
N LYS A 69 8.66 -9.23 -4.96
CA LYS A 69 8.60 -10.01 -3.71
C LYS A 69 8.87 -9.16 -2.47
N ARG A 70 9.92 -8.33 -2.46
CA ARG A 70 10.25 -7.50 -1.28
C ARG A 70 9.26 -6.35 -1.10
N LEU A 71 8.70 -5.84 -2.20
CA LEU A 71 7.75 -4.75 -2.22
C LEU A 71 6.47 -5.06 -1.42
N PHE A 72 5.88 -6.25 -1.61
CA PHE A 72 4.65 -6.60 -0.89
C PHE A 72 4.88 -6.81 0.60
N THR A 73 5.95 -7.49 0.99
CA THR A 73 6.26 -7.71 2.41
C THR A 73 6.50 -6.38 3.12
N PHE A 74 7.18 -5.43 2.46
CA PHE A 74 7.39 -4.08 2.96
C PHE A 74 6.07 -3.31 3.12
N ILE A 75 5.26 -3.21 2.06
CA ILE A 75 3.98 -2.46 2.09
C ILE A 75 3.06 -3.00 3.17
N ILE A 76 2.90 -4.32 3.28
CA ILE A 76 2.00 -4.88 4.29
C ILE A 76 2.57 -4.67 5.70
N GLY A 77 3.90 -4.75 5.88
CA GLY A 77 4.55 -4.44 7.15
C GLY A 77 4.27 -3.01 7.62
N GLU A 78 4.41 -2.03 6.73
CA GLU A 78 4.14 -0.62 7.03
C GLU A 78 2.64 -0.36 7.29
N LEU A 79 1.75 -0.92 6.47
CA LEU A 79 0.30 -0.75 6.67
C LEU A 79 -0.17 -1.34 8.01
N ASN A 80 0.43 -2.46 8.46
CA ASN A 80 0.11 -3.03 9.77
C ASN A 80 0.45 -2.08 10.93
N GLN A 81 1.51 -1.26 10.80
CA GLN A 81 1.91 -0.32 11.84
C GLN A 81 0.94 0.85 11.98
N GLN A 82 0.26 1.24 10.88
CA GLN A 82 -0.64 2.39 10.87
C GLN A 82 -1.94 2.14 11.66
N ASN A 83 -2.33 0.87 11.84
CA ASN A 83 -3.47 0.41 12.65
C ASN A 83 -4.83 1.09 12.37
N SER A 84 -4.94 1.82 11.26
CA SER A 84 -6.14 2.53 10.83
C SER A 84 -7.10 1.60 10.08
N GLU A 85 -8.38 1.95 10.07
CA GLU A 85 -9.39 1.18 9.34
C GLU A 85 -9.10 1.17 7.83
N PHE A 86 -8.62 2.30 7.30
CA PHE A 86 -8.17 2.39 5.91
C PHE A 86 -7.02 1.44 5.61
N ALA A 87 -5.99 1.40 6.47
CA ALA A 87 -4.84 0.52 6.28
C ALA A 87 -5.25 -0.95 6.31
N LYS A 88 -6.15 -1.34 7.22
CA LYS A 88 -6.70 -2.72 7.28
C LYS A 88 -7.45 -3.09 6.01
N ASN A 89 -8.34 -2.22 5.55
CA ASN A 89 -9.11 -2.43 4.31
C ASN A 89 -8.20 -2.48 3.08
N MET A 90 -7.15 -1.68 3.06
CA MET A 90 -6.14 -1.67 2.01
C MET A 90 -5.32 -2.97 1.99
N ILE A 91 -4.92 -3.50 3.16
CA ILE A 91 -4.28 -4.81 3.26
C ILE A 91 -5.20 -5.89 2.70
N CYS A 92 -6.46 -5.96 3.14
CA CYS A 92 -7.43 -6.94 2.65
C CYS A 92 -7.59 -6.87 1.12
N SER A 93 -7.74 -5.66 0.59
CA SER A 93 -7.87 -5.42 -0.85
C SER A 93 -6.63 -5.84 -1.63
N LEU A 94 -5.43 -5.58 -1.10
CA LEU A 94 -4.17 -6.02 -1.70
C LEU A 94 -4.05 -7.55 -1.69
N VAL A 95 -4.39 -8.20 -0.57
CA VAL A 95 -4.41 -9.67 -0.44
C VAL A 95 -5.32 -10.30 -1.49
N GLN A 96 -6.53 -9.76 -1.61
CA GLN A 96 -7.55 -10.25 -2.55
C GLN A 96 -7.05 -10.12 -4.00
N ARG A 97 -6.60 -8.93 -4.40
CA ARG A 97 -6.07 -8.67 -5.75
C ARG A 97 -4.92 -9.60 -6.12
N ILE A 98 -4.02 -9.89 -5.18
CA ILE A 98 -2.91 -10.80 -5.40
C ILE A 98 -3.40 -12.24 -5.58
N SER A 99 -4.38 -12.66 -4.78
CA SER A 99 -4.97 -14.01 -4.83
C SER A 99 -5.72 -14.27 -6.14
N GLU A 100 -6.32 -13.23 -6.72
CA GLU A 100 -6.99 -13.26 -8.03
C GLU A 100 -6.02 -13.15 -9.21
N THR A 101 -4.74 -12.83 -8.97
CA THR A 101 -3.75 -12.67 -10.04
C THR A 101 -3.28 -14.06 -10.51
N PRO A 102 -3.20 -14.34 -11.83
CA PRO A 102 -2.72 -15.63 -12.36
C PRO A 102 -1.21 -15.88 -12.14
N ASN A 103 -0.53 -14.99 -11.40
CA ASN A 103 0.89 -15.07 -11.12
C ASN A 103 1.14 -15.94 -9.88
N VAL A 104 1.38 -17.22 -10.12
CA VAL A 104 1.57 -18.25 -9.09
C VAL A 104 2.67 -17.89 -8.08
N SER A 105 3.74 -17.22 -8.53
CA SER A 105 4.83 -16.78 -7.65
C SER A 105 4.39 -15.68 -6.66
N LEU A 106 3.44 -14.85 -7.05
CA LEU A 106 2.89 -13.77 -6.22
C LEU A 106 1.88 -14.33 -5.21
N VAL A 107 1.04 -15.27 -5.64
CA VAL A 107 0.12 -16.01 -4.77
C VAL A 107 0.89 -16.79 -3.71
N GLY A 108 1.95 -17.52 -4.10
CA GLY A 108 2.79 -18.28 -3.17
C GLY A 108 3.53 -17.40 -2.16
N LEU A 109 4.03 -16.24 -2.59
CA LEU A 109 4.62 -15.25 -1.68
C LEU A 109 3.60 -14.74 -0.66
N MET A 110 2.38 -14.43 -1.11
CA MET A 110 1.34 -13.93 -0.22
C MET A 110 0.92 -14.96 0.83
N GLN A 111 0.79 -16.22 0.41
CA GLN A 111 0.59 -17.34 1.32
C GLN A 111 1.74 -17.40 2.32
N TYR A 112 3.00 -17.37 1.88
CA TYR A 112 4.16 -17.36 2.78
C TYR A 112 4.12 -16.21 3.80
N VAL A 113 3.87 -14.97 3.36
CA VAL A 113 3.79 -13.79 4.26
C VAL A 113 2.63 -13.89 5.25
N ASN A 114 1.48 -14.42 4.82
CA ASN A 114 0.32 -14.63 5.69
C ASN A 114 0.52 -15.81 6.65
N PHE A 115 1.21 -16.88 6.23
CA PHE A 115 1.55 -18.03 7.07
C PHE A 115 2.65 -17.69 8.07
N ALA A 116 3.71 -16.97 7.68
CA ALA A 116 4.79 -16.53 8.58
C ALA A 116 4.22 -15.76 9.79
N ARG A 117 3.24 -14.88 9.56
CA ARG A 117 2.53 -14.17 10.64
C ARG A 117 1.70 -15.05 11.58
N LYS A 118 1.26 -16.24 11.14
CA LYS A 118 0.61 -17.22 12.01
C LYS A 118 1.62 -17.98 12.89
N TYR A 119 2.88 -18.13 12.44
CA TYR A 119 3.95 -18.77 13.20
C TYR A 119 4.66 -17.82 14.17
N ASP A 120 4.68 -16.50 13.92
CA ASP A 120 5.19 -15.53 14.92
C ASP A 120 4.29 -15.46 16.18
N ALA A 121 3.04 -15.91 16.10
CA ALA A 121 2.14 -16.06 17.25
C ALA A 121 2.27 -17.42 17.97
N ALA A 122 2.99 -18.39 17.38
CA ALA A 122 3.21 -19.71 17.96
C ALA A 122 4.56 -20.26 17.50
N SER A 123 5.58 -20.10 18.33
CA SER A 123 6.93 -20.66 18.10
C SER A 123 6.87 -22.16 17.84
N ILE A 124 7.01 -22.58 16.58
CA ILE A 124 7.28 -23.97 16.23
C ILE A 124 8.31 -23.97 15.09
N THR A 125 9.46 -24.59 15.37
CA THR A 125 10.50 -24.94 14.41
C THR A 125 9.90 -25.79 13.28
N VAL A 126 9.78 -25.21 12.08
CA VAL A 126 9.44 -25.97 10.87
C VAL A 126 10.72 -26.19 10.08
N ASP A 127 11.08 -27.46 9.94
CA ASP A 127 12.18 -27.95 9.10
C ASP A 127 11.96 -27.53 7.63
N LEU A 128 12.97 -26.89 7.06
CA LEU A 128 12.98 -26.31 5.71
C LEU A 128 13.41 -27.31 4.63
N SER A 129 13.47 -28.60 4.94
CA SER A 129 13.89 -29.68 4.02
C SER A 129 12.98 -29.88 2.79
N HIS A 130 11.80 -29.25 2.74
CA HIS A 130 10.81 -29.45 1.68
C HIS A 130 10.58 -28.27 0.71
N LEU A 131 11.43 -27.24 0.71
CA LEU A 131 11.35 -26.24 -0.36
C LEU A 131 11.86 -26.83 -1.69
N PRO A 132 11.12 -26.68 -2.81
CA PRO A 132 11.58 -27.14 -4.11
C PRO A 132 12.83 -26.34 -4.53
N ASN A 133 13.89 -27.09 -4.79
CA ASN A 133 15.23 -26.64 -5.19
C ASN A 133 15.17 -25.67 -6.39
N GLU A 134 15.95 -24.58 -6.35
CA GLU A 134 15.99 -23.49 -7.34
C GLU A 134 16.51 -23.89 -8.74
N ASN A 135 16.65 -25.18 -9.05
CA ASN A 135 17.31 -25.66 -10.27
C ASN A 135 16.36 -26.12 -11.39
N SER A 136 15.07 -25.77 -11.39
CA SER A 136 14.13 -26.22 -12.44
C SER A 136 13.50 -25.10 -13.27
N PHE A 137 14.29 -24.10 -13.65
CA PHE A 137 13.93 -23.22 -14.79
C PHE A 137 15.07 -23.26 -15.81
N ILE A 138 15.02 -24.26 -16.70
CA ILE A 138 15.57 -24.17 -18.06
C ILE A 138 14.41 -23.76 -18.96
#